data_AF-A0A093H7J4-F1
#
_entry.id   AF-A0A093H7J4-F1
#
_cell.length_a   1.000
_cell.length_b   1.000
_cell.length_c   1.000
_cell.angle_alpha   90.00
_cell.angle_beta   90.00
_cell.angle_gamma   90.00
#
_symmetry.space_group_name_H-M   'P 1'
#
loop_
_entity.id
_entity.type
_entity.pdbx_description
1 polymer ?
#
loop_
_entity_poly.entity_id
_entity_poly.type
_entity_poly.pdbx_seq_one_letter_code
_entity_poly.pdbx_strand_id
1 'polypeptide(L)'
;LKMKPPVVIAVLVVLVQVSQSFPALYHRGWWRLLREGDSCGKCDLALCSEPTHCPAGTVLDRCGCCPECGNVEGQICDLDQGNHFYGQCGDNLECRLDADEARFGEVPEPQCVCKSQESVCGPEGKTYENICQFNKAYATRGNISVKHKGPCESAPVISMPPQDAQNFTGNDIIFGCEVSAYPMPHLEWKKKGNKMFLPGDDAHISVQARGGPQKYGVTGWLQIQGLKKSDEGVYICHTKNKYGATYASARLKVIDGSPSTFAFTAGSRSASYNTDYDAYYDHSEEEDEEEYESGDYEN
;
A
#
# COMPACT_ATOMS: atom_id res chain seq x y z
N LEU A 1 21.51 -64.95 -55.58
CA LEU A 1 22.83 -65.05 -54.94
C LEU A 1 22.68 -65.74 -53.58
N LYS A 2 23.15 -66.99 -53.47
CA LYS A 2 23.24 -67.74 -52.19
C LYS A 2 24.31 -67.07 -51.32
N MET A 3 23.91 -66.39 -50.24
CA MET A 3 24.85 -65.84 -49.26
C MET A 3 25.30 -66.96 -48.32
N LYS A 4 26.62 -67.05 -48.08
CA LYS A 4 27.26 -68.10 -47.26
C LYS A 4 26.88 -67.94 -45.77
N PRO A 5 26.86 -69.04 -44.99
CA PRO A 5 26.37 -69.06 -43.59
C PRO A 5 27.05 -68.09 -42.60
N PRO A 6 28.34 -67.67 -42.72
CA PRO A 6 28.91 -66.73 -41.75
C PRO A 6 28.43 -65.28 -41.93
N VAL A 7 27.81 -64.93 -43.07
CA VAL A 7 27.34 -63.55 -43.33
C VAL A 7 25.97 -63.29 -42.67
N VAL A 8 25.12 -64.30 -42.55
CA VAL A 8 23.81 -64.17 -41.88
C VAL A 8 23.97 -64.02 -40.36
N ILE A 9 24.97 -64.69 -39.78
CA ILE A 9 25.30 -64.59 -38.35
C ILE A 9 25.86 -63.19 -38.03
N ALA A 10 26.71 -62.63 -38.89
CA ALA A 10 27.22 -61.27 -38.69
C ALA A 10 26.12 -60.20 -38.75
N VAL A 11 25.13 -60.35 -39.64
CA VAL A 11 23.99 -59.40 -39.75
C VAL A 11 23.05 -59.49 -38.53
N LEU A 12 22.82 -60.69 -37.99
CA LEU A 12 21.98 -60.87 -36.80
C LEU A 12 22.68 -60.39 -35.50
N VAL A 13 24.00 -60.56 -35.38
CA VAL A 13 24.77 -60.07 -34.22
C VAL A 13 24.83 -58.54 -34.20
N VAL A 14 24.94 -57.89 -35.37
CA VAL A 14 24.90 -56.43 -35.46
C VAL A 14 23.50 -55.88 -35.12
N LEU A 15 22.41 -56.54 -35.51
CA LEU A 15 21.05 -56.12 -35.13
C LEU A 15 20.75 -56.29 -33.64
N VAL A 16 21.32 -57.31 -32.98
CA VAL A 16 21.16 -57.49 -31.52
C VAL A 16 22.01 -56.48 -30.73
N GLN A 17 23.20 -56.11 -31.21
CA GLN A 17 24.08 -55.15 -30.52
C GLN A 17 23.69 -53.68 -30.75
N VAL A 18 22.99 -53.34 -31.84
CA VAL A 18 22.45 -51.99 -32.05
C VAL A 18 21.21 -51.75 -31.18
N SER A 19 20.50 -52.80 -30.75
CA SER A 19 19.37 -52.68 -29.80
C SER A 19 19.78 -52.42 -28.35
N GLN A 20 21.07 -52.55 -28.02
CA GLN A 20 21.58 -52.41 -26.64
C GLN A 20 22.37 -51.13 -26.37
N SER A 21 22.52 -50.25 -27.38
CA SER A 21 23.32 -49.02 -27.26
C SER A 21 22.54 -47.72 -27.50
N PHE A 22 21.22 -47.79 -27.63
CA PHE A 22 20.39 -46.59 -27.51
C PHE A 22 20.05 -46.40 -26.03
N PRO A 23 20.48 -45.30 -25.40
CA PRO A 23 20.07 -45.03 -24.04
C PRO A 23 18.53 -45.01 -24.03
N ALA A 24 17.94 -45.67 -23.03
CA ALA A 24 16.52 -45.66 -22.72
C ALA A 24 16.05 -44.27 -22.26
N LEU A 25 16.40 -43.23 -23.01
CA LEU A 25 16.17 -41.82 -22.79
C LEU A 25 15.33 -41.24 -23.92
N TYR A 26 14.35 -42.01 -24.41
CA TYR A 26 13.22 -41.40 -25.11
C TYR A 26 11.91 -41.99 -24.55
N HIS A 27 11.06 -41.07 -24.14
CA HIS A 27 9.62 -41.25 -23.91
C HIS A 27 9.11 -41.91 -22.61
N ARG A 28 9.74 -41.66 -21.45
CA ARG A 28 8.98 -41.69 -20.17
C ARG A 28 8.87 -40.36 -19.44
N GLY A 29 9.72 -39.39 -19.75
CA GLY A 29 9.62 -38.03 -19.18
C GLY A 29 8.49 -37.21 -19.80
N TRP A 30 8.39 -37.20 -21.14
CA TRP A 30 7.33 -36.46 -21.83
C TRP A 30 5.96 -37.15 -21.76
N TRP A 31 5.91 -38.47 -21.55
CA TRP A 31 4.66 -39.19 -21.28
C TRP A 31 4.13 -39.00 -19.86
N ARG A 32 4.92 -38.47 -18.91
CA ARG A 32 4.38 -37.92 -17.65
C ARG A 32 3.77 -36.54 -17.89
N LEU A 33 4.48 -35.68 -18.62
CA LEU A 33 3.96 -34.37 -19.03
C LEU A 33 2.70 -34.45 -19.93
N LEU A 34 2.49 -35.54 -20.68
CA LEU A 34 1.28 -35.79 -21.49
C LEU A 34 0.24 -36.71 -20.82
N ARG A 35 0.42 -37.12 -19.56
CA ARG A 35 -0.56 -37.96 -18.83
C ARG A 35 -1.06 -37.34 -17.53
N GLU A 36 -0.38 -36.32 -17.02
CA GLU A 36 -0.85 -35.47 -15.92
C GLU A 36 -1.58 -34.18 -16.38
N GLY A 37 -1.79 -34.02 -17.70
CA GLY A 37 -2.59 -32.94 -18.29
C GLY A 37 -3.99 -33.43 -18.71
N ASP A 38 -5.02 -32.75 -18.21
CA ASP A 38 -6.32 -32.57 -18.88
C ASP A 38 -7.39 -33.67 -18.84
N SER A 39 -7.61 -34.37 -17.74
CA SER A 39 -8.98 -34.83 -17.49
C SER A 39 -9.30 -34.96 -16.02
N CYS A 40 -9.86 -33.89 -15.48
CA CYS A 40 -10.74 -34.02 -14.35
C CYS A 40 -11.81 -35.08 -14.68
N GLY A 41 -11.98 -36.05 -13.78
CA GLY A 41 -13.03 -37.05 -13.90
C GLY A 41 -14.42 -36.43 -13.72
N LYS A 42 -15.47 -37.26 -13.78
CA LYS A 42 -16.80 -36.80 -13.37
C LYS A 42 -16.74 -36.41 -11.89
N CYS A 43 -17.32 -35.25 -11.56
CA CYS A 43 -17.39 -34.81 -10.18
C CYS A 43 -18.26 -35.75 -9.34
N ASP A 44 -17.68 -36.31 -8.29
CA ASP A 44 -18.38 -37.12 -7.30
C ASP A 44 -18.22 -36.49 -5.92
N LEU A 45 -19.25 -35.76 -5.50
CA LEU A 45 -19.27 -35.01 -4.24
C LEU A 45 -19.16 -35.90 -3.01
N ALA A 46 -19.50 -37.19 -3.11
CA ALA A 46 -19.40 -38.11 -1.98
C ALA A 46 -17.95 -38.42 -1.58
N LEU A 47 -16.99 -38.16 -2.46
CA LEU A 47 -15.57 -38.33 -2.20
C LEU A 47 -14.91 -37.07 -1.63
N CYS A 48 -15.62 -35.94 -1.65
CA CYS A 48 -15.07 -34.67 -1.20
C CYS A 48 -15.03 -34.58 0.32
N SER A 49 -13.93 -34.06 0.84
CA SER A 49 -13.82 -33.68 2.25
C SER A 49 -14.47 -32.32 2.46
N GLU A 50 -15.28 -32.16 3.51
CA GLU A 50 -15.83 -30.86 3.86
C GLU A 50 -14.78 -30.04 4.64
N PRO A 51 -14.31 -28.91 4.09
CA PRO A 51 -13.32 -28.10 4.78
C PRO A 51 -13.97 -27.39 5.96
N THR A 52 -13.26 -27.33 7.09
CA THR A 52 -13.71 -26.60 8.27
C THR A 52 -12.86 -25.36 8.46
N HIS A 53 -13.44 -24.29 9.01
CA HIS A 53 -12.74 -23.05 9.37
C HIS A 53 -12.08 -22.31 8.20
N CYS A 54 -12.77 -22.15 7.06
CA CYS A 54 -12.25 -21.37 5.93
C CYS A 54 -12.46 -19.86 6.12
N PRO A 55 -11.41 -19.06 6.40
CA PRO A 55 -11.58 -17.65 6.78
C PRO A 55 -12.08 -16.75 5.65
N ALA A 56 -11.77 -17.13 4.41
CA ALA A 56 -12.24 -16.46 3.20
C ALA A 56 -13.34 -17.26 2.48
N GLY A 57 -14.03 -18.17 3.17
CA GLY A 57 -15.01 -19.04 2.52
C GLY A 57 -14.37 -20.16 1.69
N THR A 58 -15.19 -20.84 0.90
CA THR A 58 -14.79 -22.03 0.14
C THR A 58 -14.72 -21.75 -1.35
N VAL A 59 -13.66 -22.19 -1.98
CA VAL A 59 -13.48 -22.24 -3.44
C VAL A 59 -13.61 -23.68 -3.91
N LEU A 60 -13.63 -23.90 -5.22
CA LEU A 60 -13.59 -25.25 -5.77
C LEU A 60 -12.15 -25.63 -6.12
N ASP A 61 -11.86 -26.92 -6.02
CA ASP A 61 -10.59 -27.51 -6.46
C ASP A 61 -10.30 -27.22 -7.95
N ARG A 62 -9.10 -27.63 -8.41
CA ARG A 62 -8.68 -27.55 -9.82
C ARG A 62 -9.71 -28.13 -10.81
N CYS A 63 -10.52 -29.08 -10.37
CA CYS A 63 -11.51 -29.75 -11.19
C CYS A 63 -12.91 -29.14 -11.11
N GLY A 64 -13.09 -28.07 -10.33
CA GLY A 64 -14.38 -27.44 -10.10
C GLY A 64 -15.37 -28.36 -9.36
N CYS A 65 -14.87 -29.32 -8.58
CA CYS A 65 -15.70 -30.34 -7.94
C CYS A 65 -15.72 -30.22 -6.42
N CYS A 66 -14.61 -30.50 -5.74
CA CYS A 66 -14.57 -30.53 -4.29
C CYS A 66 -14.35 -29.13 -3.71
N PRO A 67 -15.03 -28.80 -2.59
CA PRO A 67 -14.80 -27.54 -1.90
C PRO A 67 -13.46 -27.57 -1.16
N GLU A 68 -12.69 -26.50 -1.32
CA GLU A 68 -11.44 -26.23 -0.60
C GLU A 68 -11.51 -24.84 0.04
N CYS A 69 -10.68 -24.56 1.05
CA CYS A 69 -10.64 -23.21 1.61
C CYS A 69 -9.98 -22.25 0.61
N GLY A 70 -10.61 -21.11 0.35
CA GLY A 70 -10.01 -20.06 -0.45
C GLY A 70 -8.90 -19.33 0.28
N ASN A 71 -7.94 -18.82 -0.50
CA ASN A 71 -6.85 -17.99 0.02
C ASN A 71 -7.40 -16.68 0.58
N VAL A 72 -6.82 -16.22 1.69
CA VAL A 72 -7.18 -14.97 2.37
C VAL A 72 -6.42 -13.78 1.77
N GLU A 73 -6.87 -12.57 2.09
CA GLU A 73 -6.20 -11.32 1.70
C GLU A 73 -4.69 -11.35 2.03
N GLY A 74 -3.85 -11.03 1.03
CA GLY A 74 -2.39 -11.01 1.11
C GLY A 74 -1.69 -12.34 0.80
N GLN A 75 -2.41 -13.46 0.63
CA GLN A 75 -1.81 -14.73 0.21
C GLN A 75 -1.59 -14.77 -1.30
N ILE A 76 -0.54 -15.49 -1.72
CA ILE A 76 -0.23 -15.75 -3.13
C ILE A 76 -1.37 -16.58 -3.75
N CYS A 77 -1.69 -16.32 -5.01
CA CYS A 77 -2.78 -16.98 -5.72
C CYS A 77 -2.45 -17.22 -7.18
N ASP A 78 -3.18 -18.13 -7.81
CA ASP A 78 -3.05 -18.36 -9.25
C ASP A 78 -3.92 -17.34 -10.04
N LEU A 79 -3.31 -16.59 -10.97
CA LEU A 79 -4.02 -15.61 -11.82
C LEU A 79 -4.96 -16.28 -12.82
N ASP A 80 -4.55 -17.43 -13.34
CA ASP A 80 -5.31 -18.21 -14.31
C ASP A 80 -6.03 -19.36 -13.62
N GLN A 81 -7.30 -19.57 -13.96
CA GLN A 81 -8.12 -20.67 -13.41
C GLN A 81 -7.59 -22.07 -13.79
N GLY A 82 -6.67 -22.17 -14.76
CA GLY A 82 -6.05 -23.42 -15.18
C GLY A 82 -4.85 -23.85 -14.33
N ASN A 83 -4.28 -22.93 -13.55
CA ASN A 83 -3.18 -23.20 -12.63
C ASN A 83 -3.73 -23.32 -11.21
N HIS A 84 -3.18 -24.24 -10.41
CA HIS A 84 -3.67 -24.52 -9.04
C HIS A 84 -2.50 -24.77 -8.09
N PHE A 85 -1.36 -24.12 -8.34
CA PHE A 85 -0.17 -24.29 -7.51
C PHE A 85 -0.30 -23.54 -6.20
N TYR A 86 -0.81 -22.30 -6.24
CA TYR A 86 -1.03 -21.46 -5.07
C TYR A 86 -2.49 -21.46 -4.60
N GLY A 87 -3.44 -21.84 -5.46
CA GLY A 87 -4.86 -21.91 -5.18
C GLY A 87 -5.61 -20.62 -5.53
N GLN A 88 -6.93 -20.67 -5.34
CA GLN A 88 -7.84 -19.57 -5.66
C GLN A 88 -8.12 -18.68 -4.45
N CYS A 89 -8.33 -17.39 -4.71
CA CYS A 89 -8.79 -16.45 -3.69
C CYS A 89 -10.23 -16.74 -3.28
N GLY A 90 -10.53 -16.58 -1.99
CA GLY A 90 -11.86 -16.79 -1.46
C GLY A 90 -12.89 -15.70 -1.79
N ASP A 91 -13.99 -15.71 -1.04
CA ASP A 91 -15.11 -14.81 -1.22
C ASP A 91 -14.71 -13.34 -1.07
N ASN A 92 -15.18 -12.51 -2.02
CA ASN A 92 -14.89 -11.08 -2.13
C ASN A 92 -13.41 -10.74 -2.36
N LEU A 93 -12.58 -11.70 -2.72
CA LEU A 93 -11.18 -11.51 -3.08
C LEU A 93 -10.97 -11.72 -4.58
N GLU A 94 -9.95 -11.09 -5.13
CA GLU A 94 -9.48 -11.33 -6.49
C GLU A 94 -7.96 -11.42 -6.50
N CYS A 95 -7.43 -12.25 -7.40
CA CYS A 95 -5.99 -12.43 -7.56
C CYS A 95 -5.44 -11.31 -8.45
N ARG A 96 -4.50 -10.50 -7.93
CA ARG A 96 -3.89 -9.38 -8.67
C ARG A 96 -2.37 -9.38 -8.51
N LEU A 97 -1.68 -8.92 -9.55
CA LEU A 97 -0.26 -8.57 -9.50
C LEU A 97 -0.12 -7.09 -9.12
N ASP A 98 0.76 -6.79 -8.16
CA ASP A 98 1.15 -5.41 -7.90
C ASP A 98 2.22 -4.98 -8.92
N ALA A 99 1.81 -4.14 -9.87
CA ALA A 99 2.69 -3.67 -10.93
C ALA A 99 3.74 -2.64 -10.45
N ASP A 100 3.54 -2.05 -9.27
CA ASP A 100 4.48 -1.07 -8.72
C ASP A 100 5.74 -1.74 -8.16
N GLU A 101 5.64 -2.98 -7.70
CA GLU A 101 6.76 -3.79 -7.21
C GLU A 101 7.69 -4.26 -8.35
N ALA A 102 7.15 -4.39 -9.58
CA ALA A 102 7.93 -4.75 -10.76
C ALA A 102 9.02 -3.73 -11.13
N ARG A 103 8.97 -2.51 -10.60
CA ARG A 103 9.94 -1.44 -10.88
C ARG A 103 11.32 -1.69 -10.27
N PHE A 104 11.45 -2.64 -9.34
CA PHE A 104 12.71 -2.96 -8.66
C PHE A 104 13.44 -4.18 -9.24
N GLY A 105 13.00 -4.70 -10.40
CA GLY A 105 13.66 -5.85 -11.07
C GLY A 105 13.31 -7.21 -10.46
N GLU A 106 12.44 -7.25 -9.46
CA GLU A 106 11.83 -8.46 -8.92
C GLU A 106 10.50 -8.72 -9.64
N VAL A 107 10.21 -10.00 -9.97
CA VAL A 107 8.92 -10.38 -10.55
C VAL A 107 7.89 -10.43 -9.41
N PRO A 108 6.87 -9.57 -9.38
CA PRO A 108 5.90 -9.55 -8.29
C PRO A 108 5.10 -10.84 -8.25
N GLU A 109 4.88 -11.37 -7.05
CA GLU A 109 4.01 -12.53 -6.84
C GLU A 109 2.54 -12.07 -6.79
N PRO A 110 1.62 -12.73 -7.50
CA PRO A 110 0.21 -12.37 -7.48
C PRO A 110 -0.42 -12.70 -6.13
N GLN A 111 -1.16 -11.75 -5.55
CA GLN A 111 -1.78 -11.90 -4.23
C GLN A 111 -3.29 -11.64 -4.26
N CYS A 112 -3.99 -12.26 -3.31
CA CYS A 112 -5.41 -12.03 -3.09
C CYS A 112 -5.64 -10.65 -2.48
N VAL A 113 -6.37 -9.80 -3.20
CA VAL A 113 -6.75 -8.44 -2.76
C VAL A 113 -8.26 -8.36 -2.60
N CYS A 114 -8.74 -7.66 -1.57
CA CYS A 114 -10.17 -7.48 -1.39
C CYS A 114 -10.77 -6.63 -2.51
N LYS A 115 -11.86 -7.12 -3.11
CA LYS A 115 -12.59 -6.45 -4.20
C LYS A 115 -13.15 -5.08 -3.80
N SER A 116 -13.37 -4.86 -2.50
CA SER A 116 -13.86 -3.59 -1.96
C SER A 116 -12.97 -3.15 -0.81
N GLN A 117 -12.41 -1.96 -0.92
CA GLN A 117 -11.62 -1.30 0.15
C GLN A 117 -12.51 -0.40 1.04
N GLU A 118 -13.83 -0.57 0.98
CA GLU A 118 -14.74 0.18 1.84
C GLU A 118 -14.82 -0.44 3.23
N SER A 119 -14.60 0.38 4.25
CA SER A 119 -14.73 -0.05 5.64
C SER A 119 -16.15 -0.49 5.98
N VAL A 120 -16.27 -1.37 6.97
CA VAL A 120 -17.55 -1.90 7.43
C VAL A 120 -17.65 -1.90 8.96
N CYS A 121 -18.85 -1.67 9.48
CA CYS A 121 -19.12 -1.68 10.91
C CYS A 121 -19.68 -3.04 11.34
N GLY A 122 -18.91 -3.75 12.17
CA GLY A 122 -19.32 -5.02 12.76
C GLY A 122 -20.42 -4.87 13.82
N PRO A 123 -21.12 -5.96 14.17
CA PRO A 123 -22.19 -5.94 15.18
C PRO A 123 -21.72 -5.52 16.58
N GLU A 124 -20.44 -5.75 16.90
CA GLU A 124 -19.79 -5.37 18.15
C GLU A 124 -19.37 -3.89 18.21
N GLY A 125 -19.64 -3.10 17.16
CA GLY A 125 -19.19 -1.71 17.07
C GLY A 125 -17.71 -1.57 16.72
N LYS A 126 -17.10 -2.62 16.14
CA LYS A 126 -15.74 -2.59 15.63
C LYS A 126 -15.74 -2.27 14.12
N THR A 127 -14.94 -1.30 13.73
CA THR A 127 -14.67 -1.01 12.32
C THR A 127 -13.66 -2.00 11.76
N TYR A 128 -13.96 -2.53 10.59
CA TYR A 128 -13.04 -3.32 9.77
C TYR A 128 -12.65 -2.50 8.54
N GLU A 129 -11.42 -2.64 8.07
CA GLU A 129 -10.91 -1.89 6.92
C GLU A 129 -11.67 -2.21 5.63
N ASN A 130 -12.08 -3.47 5.49
CA ASN A 130 -12.89 -3.95 4.38
C ASN A 130 -13.75 -5.16 4.78
N ILE A 131 -14.60 -5.61 3.85
CA ILE A 131 -15.47 -6.78 4.04
C ILE A 131 -14.69 -8.10 4.20
N CYS A 132 -13.53 -8.23 3.57
CA CYS A 132 -12.72 -9.44 3.62
C CYS A 132 -12.14 -9.66 5.03
N GLN A 133 -11.68 -8.60 5.69
CA GLN A 133 -11.25 -8.65 7.09
C GLN A 133 -12.41 -8.97 8.05
N PHE A 134 -13.60 -8.44 7.78
CA PHE A 134 -14.80 -8.79 8.55
C PHE A 134 -15.12 -10.28 8.44
N ASN A 135 -15.17 -10.82 7.21
CA ASN A 135 -15.44 -12.24 6.97
C ASN A 135 -14.39 -13.13 7.64
N LYS A 136 -13.10 -12.77 7.54
CA LYS A 136 -11.99 -13.47 8.20
C LYS A 136 -12.18 -13.55 9.72
N ALA A 137 -12.60 -12.47 10.35
CA ALA A 137 -12.83 -12.42 11.81
C ALA A 137 -14.05 -13.24 12.26
N TYR A 138 -15.04 -13.40 11.37
CA TYR A 138 -16.32 -14.06 11.66
C TYR A 138 -16.49 -15.43 11.00
N ALA A 139 -15.49 -15.95 10.31
CA ALA A 139 -15.59 -17.21 9.57
C ALA A 139 -16.01 -18.43 10.40
N THR A 140 -15.71 -18.41 11.71
CA THR A 140 -16.08 -19.49 12.64
C THR A 140 -17.42 -19.26 13.33
N ARG A 141 -17.97 -18.04 13.24
CA ARG A 141 -19.20 -17.62 13.89
C ARG A 141 -20.28 -17.51 12.81
N GLY A 142 -21.05 -18.59 12.65
CA GLY A 142 -22.10 -18.67 11.64
C GLY A 142 -23.15 -17.55 11.75
N ASN A 143 -23.71 -17.17 10.59
CA ASN A 143 -24.81 -16.22 10.37
C ASN A 143 -24.66 -14.85 11.08
N ILE A 144 -23.55 -14.17 10.82
CA ILE A 144 -23.31 -12.79 11.29
C ILE A 144 -23.20 -11.86 10.09
N SER A 145 -23.98 -10.77 10.12
CA SER A 145 -23.99 -9.75 9.08
C SER A 145 -23.38 -8.45 9.58
N VAL A 146 -22.80 -7.68 8.67
CA VAL A 146 -22.36 -6.31 8.91
C VAL A 146 -23.57 -5.45 9.34
N LYS A 147 -23.37 -4.54 10.30
CA LYS A 147 -24.42 -3.63 10.76
C LYS A 147 -24.75 -2.57 9.71
N HIS A 148 -23.72 -1.92 9.16
CA HIS A 148 -23.83 -1.04 8.00
C HIS A 148 -22.47 -0.88 7.31
N LYS A 149 -22.49 -0.40 6.07
CA LYS A 149 -21.28 0.00 5.34
C LYS A 149 -20.69 1.27 5.94
N GLY A 150 -19.38 1.42 5.84
CA GLY A 150 -18.60 2.49 6.45
C GLY A 150 -18.08 2.15 7.86
N PRO A 151 -17.28 3.05 8.45
CA PRO A 151 -16.76 2.90 9.80
C PRO A 151 -17.88 2.90 10.82
N CYS A 152 -17.66 2.27 11.97
CA CYS A 152 -18.54 2.47 13.11
C CYS A 152 -18.50 3.93 13.57
N GLU A 153 -19.67 4.38 14.02
CA GLU A 153 -19.87 5.73 14.53
C GLU A 153 -19.02 5.99 15.79
N SER A 154 -18.28 7.10 15.81
CA SER A 154 -17.32 7.41 16.86
C SER A 154 -17.22 8.91 17.14
N ALA A 155 -16.80 9.25 18.36
CA ALA A 155 -16.40 10.61 18.71
C ALA A 155 -15.08 10.98 17.97
N PRO A 156 -14.80 12.28 17.77
CA PRO A 156 -13.63 12.69 17.02
C PRO A 156 -12.33 12.34 17.75
N VAL A 157 -11.34 11.86 17.00
CA VAL A 157 -10.01 11.49 17.49
C VAL A 157 -8.98 12.32 16.73
N ILE A 158 -8.13 13.04 17.46
CA ILE A 158 -7.05 13.84 16.86
C ILE A 158 -5.90 12.90 16.54
N SER A 159 -5.68 12.63 15.25
CA SER A 159 -4.57 11.80 14.78
C SER A 159 -3.26 12.58 14.74
N MET A 160 -3.30 13.85 14.37
CA MET A 160 -2.14 14.74 14.37
C MET A 160 -2.48 16.05 15.09
N PRO A 161 -2.04 16.24 16.34
CA PRO A 161 -2.26 17.48 17.06
C PRO A 161 -1.33 18.59 16.54
N PRO A 162 -1.70 19.88 16.70
CA PRO A 162 -0.78 20.96 16.41
C PRO A 162 0.42 20.94 17.35
N GLN A 163 1.57 21.35 16.82
CA GLN A 163 2.83 21.34 17.54
C GLN A 163 3.19 22.75 18.01
N ASP A 164 3.84 22.82 19.18
CA ASP A 164 4.39 24.06 19.71
C ASP A 164 5.41 24.65 18.73
N ALA A 165 5.42 25.99 18.63
CA ALA A 165 6.27 26.69 17.70
C ALA A 165 6.83 27.98 18.27
N GLN A 166 8.03 28.32 17.82
CA GLN A 166 8.72 29.55 18.17
C GLN A 166 9.27 30.18 16.90
N ASN A 167 8.96 31.47 16.68
CA ASN A 167 9.46 32.19 15.51
C ASN A 167 9.63 33.68 15.80
N PHE A 168 10.27 34.40 14.87
CA PHE A 168 10.52 35.83 14.96
C PHE A 168 9.33 36.67 14.49
N THR A 169 9.25 37.91 14.97
CA THR A 169 8.29 38.91 14.47
C THR A 169 8.41 39.11 12.96
N GLY A 170 7.28 39.23 12.27
CA GLY A 170 7.21 39.41 10.82
C GLY A 170 7.23 38.11 10.01
N ASN A 171 7.59 36.97 10.60
CA ASN A 171 7.50 35.67 9.92
C ASN A 171 6.07 35.16 9.88
N ASP A 172 5.80 34.22 8.97
CA ASP A 172 4.52 33.52 8.89
C ASP A 172 4.60 32.16 9.59
N ILE A 173 3.48 31.69 10.10
CA ILE A 173 3.36 30.35 10.68
C ILE A 173 2.04 29.68 10.33
N ILE A 174 2.06 28.34 10.28
CA ILE A 174 0.90 27.49 10.09
C ILE A 174 0.86 26.42 11.18
N PHE A 175 -0.27 26.30 11.88
CA PHE A 175 -0.58 25.15 12.73
C PHE A 175 -1.48 24.17 11.97
N GLY A 176 -1.15 22.88 12.01
CA GLY A 176 -1.97 21.79 11.45
C GLY A 176 -2.67 20.98 12.53
N CYS A 177 -3.88 20.53 12.26
CA CYS A 177 -4.63 19.62 13.13
C CYS A 177 -5.41 18.62 12.28
N GLU A 178 -5.09 17.33 12.40
CA GLU A 178 -5.79 16.25 11.70
C GLU A 178 -6.66 15.47 12.66
N VAL A 179 -7.91 15.26 12.26
CA VAL A 179 -8.93 14.62 13.09
C VAL A 179 -9.71 13.61 12.27
N SER A 180 -9.94 12.42 12.82
CA SER A 180 -10.77 11.38 12.22
C SER A 180 -12.01 11.11 13.08
N ALA A 181 -13.16 10.98 12.43
CA ALA A 181 -14.41 10.60 13.10
C ALA A 181 -15.44 10.12 12.07
N TYR A 182 -16.37 9.25 12.50
CA TYR A 182 -17.55 8.95 11.70
C TYR A 182 -18.84 9.27 12.47
N PRO A 183 -19.72 10.14 11.95
CA PRO A 183 -19.53 11.04 10.80
C PRO A 183 -18.41 12.07 10.98
N MET A 184 -17.97 12.66 9.86
CA MET A 184 -16.93 13.69 9.80
C MET A 184 -17.23 14.83 10.80
N PRO A 185 -16.24 15.28 11.59
CA PRO A 185 -16.46 16.29 12.62
C PRO A 185 -16.33 17.71 12.07
N HIS A 186 -16.92 18.67 12.79
CA HIS A 186 -16.67 20.09 12.60
C HIS A 186 -15.37 20.48 13.32
N LEU A 187 -14.49 21.23 12.66
CA LEU A 187 -13.20 21.67 13.20
C LEU A 187 -13.14 23.20 13.24
N GLU A 188 -12.81 23.74 14.43
CA GLU A 188 -12.68 25.17 14.67
C GLU A 188 -11.39 25.47 15.42
N TRP A 189 -10.84 26.65 15.19
CA TRP A 189 -9.67 27.14 15.90
C TRP A 189 -10.02 28.25 16.87
N LYS A 190 -9.34 28.27 18.01
CA LYS A 190 -9.53 29.28 19.05
C LYS A 190 -8.23 29.65 19.73
N LYS A 191 -8.00 30.93 20.00
CA LYS A 191 -6.93 31.37 20.89
C LYS A 191 -7.41 31.30 22.34
N LYS A 192 -6.62 30.69 23.23
CA LYS A 192 -6.93 30.57 24.66
C LYS A 192 -7.13 31.95 25.27
N GLY A 193 -8.26 32.16 25.96
CA GLY A 193 -8.63 33.44 26.55
C GLY A 193 -9.57 34.29 25.68
N ASN A 194 -9.63 34.05 24.37
CA ASN A 194 -10.60 34.70 23.51
C ASN A 194 -11.97 34.02 23.64
N LYS A 195 -13.06 34.77 23.48
CA LYS A 195 -14.43 34.19 23.46
C LYS A 195 -14.80 33.65 22.07
N MET A 196 -14.37 34.35 21.03
CA MET A 196 -14.67 34.04 19.62
C MET A 196 -13.71 33.01 19.02
N PHE A 197 -14.19 32.23 18.05
CA PHE A 197 -13.36 31.37 17.20
C PHE A 197 -12.61 32.20 16.15
N LEU A 198 -11.47 31.67 15.69
CA LEU A 198 -10.66 32.27 14.63
C LEU A 198 -11.29 31.99 13.25
N PRO A 199 -11.08 32.85 12.24
CA PRO A 199 -10.20 34.04 12.24
C PRO A 199 -10.78 35.26 12.96
N GLY A 200 -12.09 35.29 13.26
CA GLY A 200 -12.74 36.46 13.85
C GLY A 200 -12.65 37.67 12.91
N ASP A 201 -12.30 38.84 13.46
CA ASP A 201 -12.12 40.10 12.72
C ASP A 201 -10.64 40.38 12.36
N ASP A 202 -9.75 39.41 12.55
CA ASP A 202 -8.31 39.62 12.38
C ASP A 202 -7.83 39.30 10.97
N ALA A 203 -7.50 40.35 10.21
CA ALA A 203 -7.17 40.23 8.78
C ALA A 203 -5.88 39.45 8.49
N HIS A 204 -4.96 39.33 9.44
CA HIS A 204 -3.71 38.58 9.26
C HIS A 204 -3.81 37.10 9.72
N ILE A 205 -4.97 36.67 10.21
CA ILE A 205 -5.24 35.27 10.57
C ILE A 205 -6.17 34.65 9.53
N SER A 206 -5.83 33.47 9.05
CA SER A 206 -6.73 32.68 8.20
C SER A 206 -6.86 31.24 8.72
N VAL A 207 -8.06 30.69 8.59
CA VAL A 207 -8.37 29.30 8.96
C VAL A 207 -8.95 28.60 7.76
N GLN A 208 -8.43 27.42 7.46
CA GLN A 208 -8.95 26.54 6.42
C GLN A 208 -9.16 25.14 7.00
N ALA A 209 -10.28 24.50 6.67
CA ALA A 209 -10.51 23.09 6.98
C ALA A 209 -10.95 22.38 5.70
N ARG A 210 -10.29 21.26 5.37
CA ARG A 210 -10.64 20.40 4.23
C ARG A 210 -10.66 18.94 4.63
N GLY A 211 -11.17 18.08 3.75
CA GLY A 211 -11.05 16.63 3.92
C GLY A 211 -9.60 16.24 4.16
N GLY A 212 -9.37 15.39 5.17
CA GLY A 212 -8.05 14.91 5.53
C GLY A 212 -7.56 13.79 4.60
N PRO A 213 -6.37 13.23 4.85
CA PRO A 213 -5.80 12.14 4.04
C PRO A 213 -6.66 10.86 4.08
N GLN A 214 -7.49 10.70 5.11
CA GLN A 214 -8.44 9.59 5.25
C GLN A 214 -9.86 10.02 4.83
N LYS A 215 -10.65 9.11 4.24
CA LYS A 215 -12.01 9.36 3.71
C LYS A 215 -12.97 10.05 4.69
N TYR A 216 -12.81 9.82 6.00
CA TYR A 216 -13.61 10.43 7.07
C TYR A 216 -12.77 11.31 8.02
N GLY A 217 -11.63 11.77 7.53
CA GLY A 217 -10.78 12.74 8.22
C GLY A 217 -11.09 14.17 7.81
N VAL A 218 -10.74 15.11 8.68
CA VAL A 218 -10.68 16.54 8.40
C VAL A 218 -9.30 17.05 8.84
N THR A 219 -8.66 17.84 7.99
CA THR A 219 -7.44 18.55 8.34
C THR A 219 -7.74 20.05 8.39
N GLY A 220 -7.40 20.66 9.52
CA GLY A 220 -7.51 22.10 9.74
C GLY A 220 -6.15 22.77 9.79
N TRP A 221 -6.02 23.88 9.08
CA TRP A 221 -4.85 24.74 9.10
C TRP A 221 -5.22 26.12 9.64
N LEU A 222 -4.43 26.60 10.60
CA LEU A 222 -4.48 27.97 11.10
C LEU A 222 -3.19 28.67 10.67
N GLN A 223 -3.31 29.67 9.80
CA GLN A 223 -2.19 30.49 9.35
C GLN A 223 -2.24 31.86 10.02
N ILE A 224 -1.08 32.33 10.49
CA ILE A 224 -0.88 33.68 11.02
C ILE A 224 0.21 34.33 10.20
N GLN A 225 -0.13 35.43 9.53
CA GLN A 225 0.79 36.17 8.67
C GLN A 225 1.40 37.36 9.42
N GLY A 226 2.69 37.58 9.21
CA GLY A 226 3.41 38.70 9.80
C GLY A 226 3.30 38.72 11.32
N LEU A 227 3.90 37.73 11.99
CA LEU A 227 3.81 37.52 13.43
C LEU A 227 4.06 38.79 14.24
N LYS A 228 3.14 39.11 15.14
CA LYS A 228 3.20 40.19 16.12
C LYS A 228 3.40 39.62 17.50
N LYS A 229 4.00 40.39 18.41
CA LYS A 229 4.15 39.97 19.81
C LYS A 229 2.80 39.68 20.49
N SER A 230 1.72 40.34 20.05
CA SER A 230 0.34 40.08 20.48
C SER A 230 -0.18 38.69 20.11
N ASP A 231 0.42 38.03 19.12
CA ASP A 231 0.00 36.72 18.62
C ASP A 231 0.49 35.60 19.53
N GLU A 232 1.51 35.87 20.34
CA GLU A 232 1.98 34.95 21.38
C GLU A 232 0.80 34.45 22.24
N GLY A 233 0.77 33.13 22.49
CA GLY A 233 -0.33 32.51 23.19
C GLY A 233 -0.47 31.01 22.93
N VAL A 234 -1.61 30.47 23.31
CA VAL A 234 -1.96 29.05 23.09
C VAL A 234 -3.15 28.99 22.13
N TYR A 235 -2.97 28.26 21.05
CA TYR A 235 -3.98 28.02 20.03
C TYR A 235 -4.55 26.62 20.22
N ILE A 236 -5.87 26.51 20.13
CA ILE A 236 -6.64 25.29 20.41
C ILE A 236 -7.38 24.91 19.14
N CYS A 237 -7.12 23.70 18.66
CA CYS A 237 -7.95 23.01 17.68
C CYS A 237 -9.07 22.33 18.44
N HIS A 238 -10.31 22.75 18.22
CA HIS A 238 -11.51 22.21 18.85
C HIS A 238 -12.35 21.50 17.79
N THR A 239 -12.68 20.23 18.05
CA THR A 239 -13.45 19.43 17.10
C THR A 239 -14.64 18.75 17.74
N LYS A 240 -15.75 18.67 17.00
CA LYS A 240 -17.03 18.15 17.52
C LYS A 240 -17.83 17.43 16.46
N ASN A 241 -18.48 16.34 16.84
CA ASN A 241 -19.57 15.72 16.10
C ASN A 241 -20.73 15.35 17.05
N LYS A 242 -21.73 14.60 16.55
CA LYS A 242 -22.87 14.16 17.38
C LYS A 242 -22.52 13.19 18.51
N TYR A 243 -21.33 12.58 18.48
CA TYR A 243 -20.87 11.57 19.44
C TYR A 243 -19.90 12.12 20.49
N GLY A 244 -19.33 13.31 20.27
CA GLY A 244 -18.46 13.93 21.26
C GLY A 244 -17.72 15.13 20.74
N ALA A 245 -16.84 15.65 21.58
CA ALA A 245 -15.91 16.72 21.25
C ALA A 245 -14.53 16.41 21.85
N THR A 246 -13.49 16.83 21.17
CA THR A 246 -12.10 16.71 21.63
C THR A 246 -11.31 17.95 21.22
N TYR A 247 -10.18 18.19 21.87
CA TYR A 247 -9.33 19.34 21.60
C TYR A 247 -7.85 19.00 21.76
N ALA A 248 -7.02 19.70 20.99
CA ALA A 248 -5.57 19.73 21.14
C ALA A 248 -5.10 21.18 21.07
N SER A 249 -3.93 21.45 21.65
CA SER A 249 -3.41 22.82 21.72
C SER A 249 -1.92 22.89 21.46
N ALA A 250 -1.51 23.99 20.83
CA ALA A 250 -0.12 24.34 20.62
C ALA A 250 0.18 25.74 21.16
N ARG A 251 1.40 25.93 21.68
CA ARG A 251 1.93 27.21 22.13
C ARG A 251 2.72 27.89 21.01
N LEU A 252 2.41 29.15 20.76
CA LEU A 252 3.20 30.05 19.93
C LEU A 252 4.04 30.96 20.83
N LYS A 253 5.35 30.98 20.62
CA LYS A 253 6.28 31.96 21.23
C LYS A 253 6.84 32.88 20.15
N VAL A 254 6.72 34.18 20.34
CA VAL A 254 7.20 35.17 19.35
C VAL A 254 8.45 35.87 19.89
N ILE A 255 9.55 35.78 19.16
CA ILE A 255 10.82 36.44 19.51
C ILE A 255 10.86 37.80 18.82
N ASP A 256 11.08 38.86 19.60
CA ASP A 256 11.31 40.19 19.07
C ASP A 256 12.74 40.25 18.48
N GLY A 257 12.86 40.57 17.19
CA GLY A 257 14.14 40.67 16.46
C GLY A 257 14.09 40.03 15.07
N SER A 258 15.07 40.34 14.21
CA SER A 258 15.34 39.55 12.99
C SER A 258 16.25 38.38 13.35
N PRO A 259 16.27 37.27 12.57
CA PRO A 259 17.40 36.36 12.58
C PRO A 259 18.61 37.19 12.14
N SER A 260 19.39 37.66 13.11
CA SER A 260 20.35 38.73 12.93
C SER A 260 21.29 38.40 11.77
N THR A 261 21.30 39.30 10.79
CA THR A 261 22.51 39.71 10.09
C THR A 261 23.68 39.63 11.05
N PHE A 262 24.49 38.58 10.90
CA PHE A 262 25.89 38.64 11.31
C PHE A 262 26.50 39.73 10.45
N ALA A 263 26.40 40.98 10.91
CA ALA A 263 27.20 42.05 10.40
C ALA A 263 28.64 41.68 10.75
N PHE A 264 29.32 41.02 9.82
CA PHE A 264 30.77 40.99 9.80
C PHE A 264 31.22 42.44 9.75
N THR A 265 31.57 42.97 10.91
CA THR A 265 32.38 44.18 10.99
C THR A 265 33.67 43.88 10.25
N ALA A 266 33.76 44.36 9.00
CA ALA A 266 34.98 44.44 8.24
C ALA A 266 35.94 45.35 9.00
N GLY A 267 36.72 44.75 9.89
CA GLY A 267 37.65 45.41 10.79
C GLY A 267 38.82 44.48 11.03
N SER A 268 39.70 44.41 10.02
CA SER A 268 41.11 44.03 10.05
C SER A 268 41.63 43.33 11.33
N ARG A 269 42.05 42.06 11.18
CA ARG A 269 43.42 41.63 11.47
C ARG A 269 43.66 40.20 11.00
N SER A 270 44.74 40.07 10.23
CA SER A 270 45.34 38.83 9.76
C SER A 270 45.59 37.87 10.92
N ALA A 271 45.14 36.62 10.77
CA ALA A 271 45.72 35.48 11.46
C ALA A 271 45.45 34.22 10.60
N SER A 272 46.54 33.73 10.01
CA SER A 272 46.68 32.42 9.41
C SER A 272 46.15 31.34 10.36
N TYR A 273 45.26 30.46 9.87
CA TYR A 273 45.15 29.10 10.36
C TYR A 273 44.87 28.17 9.16
N ASN A 274 45.88 27.35 8.86
CA ASN A 274 45.78 26.17 8.01
C ASN A 274 44.80 25.18 8.62
N THR A 275 43.83 24.71 7.84
CA THR A 275 43.31 23.35 7.97
C THR A 275 43.14 22.77 6.57
N ASP A 276 44.11 21.95 6.25
CA ASP A 276 44.15 20.91 5.24
C ASP A 276 42.96 19.94 5.41
N TYR A 277 42.11 19.84 4.38
CA TYR A 277 41.19 18.71 4.19
C TYR A 277 40.77 18.65 2.71
N ASP A 278 41.65 18.14 1.86
CA ASP A 278 41.32 17.68 0.51
C ASP A 278 40.81 16.23 0.56
N ALA A 279 39.62 15.98 0.01
CA ALA A 279 39.26 14.70 -0.63
C ALA A 279 38.06 14.94 -1.56
N TYR A 280 38.34 15.20 -2.84
CA TYR A 280 38.12 14.28 -3.98
C TYR A 280 36.63 14.09 -4.37
N TYR A 281 36.17 14.90 -5.33
CA TYR A 281 35.04 14.57 -6.20
C TYR A 281 35.60 14.30 -7.60
N ASP A 282 35.51 13.05 -8.03
CA ASP A 282 35.87 12.59 -9.37
C ASP A 282 34.63 12.64 -10.26
N HIS A 283 34.85 13.07 -11.50
CA HIS A 283 33.86 13.29 -12.55
C HIS A 283 34.02 12.16 -13.57
N SER A 284 32.96 11.42 -13.88
CA SER A 284 32.83 10.81 -15.22
C SER A 284 31.37 10.66 -15.60
N GLU A 285 31.09 11.22 -16.77
CA GLU A 285 29.86 11.24 -17.55
C GLU A 285 29.70 9.94 -18.34
N GLU A 286 28.47 9.70 -18.82
CA GLU A 286 28.08 9.24 -20.18
C GLU A 286 26.57 8.91 -20.10
N GLU A 287 25.68 9.76 -20.60
CA GLU A 287 25.17 9.89 -21.99
C GLU A 287 24.28 8.70 -22.42
N ASP A 288 23.01 9.02 -22.73
CA ASP A 288 22.17 8.40 -23.78
C ASP A 288 20.86 9.22 -23.86
N GLU A 289 20.66 9.98 -24.96
CA GLU A 289 19.58 9.80 -25.97
C GLU A 289 18.27 10.56 -25.60
N GLU A 290 17.51 11.22 -26.48
CA GLU A 290 17.37 11.13 -27.93
C GLU A 290 16.58 12.38 -28.45
N GLU A 291 16.80 12.69 -29.73
CA GLU A 291 16.25 13.79 -30.52
C GLU A 291 14.89 13.39 -31.15
N TYR A 292 13.82 14.17 -30.93
CA TYR A 292 12.55 14.00 -31.66
C TYR A 292 12.31 15.15 -32.64
N GLU A 293 12.46 14.81 -33.91
CA GLU A 293 12.18 15.62 -35.09
C GLU A 293 10.66 15.70 -35.34
N SER A 294 10.09 16.91 -35.28
CA SER A 294 8.71 17.19 -35.67
C SER A 294 8.61 17.47 -37.17
N GLY A 295 7.95 16.58 -37.90
CA GLY A 295 7.60 16.74 -39.30
C GLY A 295 6.22 17.36 -39.50
N ASP A 296 6.18 18.50 -40.17
CA ASP A 296 5.00 19.12 -40.77
C ASP A 296 4.71 18.48 -42.14
N TYR A 297 3.45 18.18 -42.44
CA TYR A 297 2.95 18.12 -43.82
C TYR A 297 1.55 18.72 -43.91
N GLU A 298 1.48 19.86 -44.61
CA GLU A 298 0.27 20.40 -45.24
C GLU A 298 -0.11 19.54 -46.46
N ASN A 299 -1.37 19.08 -46.51
CA ASN A 299 -2.33 19.22 -47.63
C ASN A 299 -3.67 18.56 -47.31
#